data_AF-A0A1V6MY24-F1
#
_entry.id   AF-A0A1V6MY24-F1
#
_cell.length_a   1.000
_cell.length_b   1.000
_cell.length_c   1.000
_cell.angle_alpha   90.00
_cell.angle_beta   90.00
_cell.angle_gamma   90.00
#
_symmetry.space_group_name_H-M   'P 1'
#
loop_
_entity.id
_entity.type
_entity.pdbx_description
1 polymer ?
#
loop_
_entity_poly.entity_id
_entity_poly.type
_entity_poly.pdbx_seq_one_letter_code
_entity_poly.pdbx_strand_id
1 'polypeptide(L)'
;MAAISVVFDHTTATALYDPKDPFNEAVAAFYVQASGGLGSLYAPVLSLTAGDAERPGLLSYIKRLRFIRIEAFDTDAAVSATELLRFGHSWAAVHAIRASRPSAAHPAGRFLLTLTPKAYAGTGVQVVHPGQ
;
A
#
# COMPACT_ATOMS: atom_id res chain seq x y z
N MET A 1 -5.23 7.92 21.25
CA MET A 1 -4.67 6.78 20.51
C MET A 1 -4.15 7.32 19.18
N ALA A 2 -2.91 7.02 18.79
CA ALA A 2 -2.42 7.41 17.47
C ALA A 2 -3.25 6.65 16.41
N ALA A 3 -3.80 7.36 15.43
CA ALA A 3 -4.55 6.74 14.35
C ALA A 3 -3.63 5.78 13.58
N ILE A 4 -4.09 4.55 13.35
CA ILE A 4 -3.30 3.54 12.63
C ILE A 4 -3.16 3.99 11.18
N SER A 5 -1.93 4.06 10.68
CA SER A 5 -1.64 4.40 9.29
C SER A 5 -1.26 3.14 8.52
N VAL A 6 -2.01 2.85 7.46
CA VAL A 6 -1.84 1.63 6.65
C VAL A 6 -1.57 2.01 5.21
N VAL A 7 -0.60 1.36 4.59
CA VAL A 7 -0.21 1.50 3.19
C VAL A 7 -0.68 0.26 2.44
N PHE A 8 -1.35 0.44 1.31
CA PHE A 8 -1.72 -0.64 0.40
C PHE A 8 -0.62 -0.86 -0.63
N ASP A 9 -0.31 -2.10 -0.92
CA ASP A 9 0.47 -2.46 -2.11
C ASP A 9 -0.43 -2.78 -3.32
N HIS A 10 0.20 -3.16 -4.42
CA HIS A 10 -0.51 -3.53 -5.64
C HIS A 10 -1.43 -4.74 -5.43
N THR A 11 -1.04 -5.72 -4.59
CA THR A 11 -1.86 -6.92 -4.34
C THR A 11 -3.14 -6.62 -3.58
N THR A 12 -3.06 -5.74 -2.56
CA THR A 12 -4.23 -5.33 -1.77
C THR A 12 -5.12 -4.36 -2.51
N ALA A 13 -4.56 -3.48 -3.33
CA ALA A 13 -5.35 -2.66 -4.24
C ALA A 13 -6.13 -3.52 -5.25
N THR A 14 -5.50 -4.59 -5.76
CA THR A 14 -6.17 -5.57 -6.64
C THR A 14 -7.26 -6.33 -5.90
N ALA A 15 -7.01 -6.80 -4.68
CA ALA A 15 -8.01 -7.50 -3.88
C ALA A 15 -9.23 -6.62 -3.55
N LEU A 16 -9.02 -5.32 -3.28
CA LEU A 16 -10.13 -4.39 -3.08
C LEU A 16 -10.93 -4.14 -4.37
N TYR A 17 -10.27 -4.16 -5.52
CA TYR A 17 -10.90 -3.96 -6.82
C TYR A 17 -11.69 -5.18 -7.30
N ASP A 18 -11.22 -6.40 -7.04
CA ASP A 18 -11.88 -7.63 -7.47
C ASP A 18 -12.81 -8.18 -6.37
N PRO A 19 -14.15 -8.09 -6.54
CA PRO A 19 -15.10 -8.61 -5.56
C PRO A 19 -15.07 -10.14 -5.42
N LYS A 20 -14.41 -10.86 -6.33
CA LYS A 20 -14.23 -12.32 -6.23
C LYS A 20 -12.98 -12.71 -5.45
N ASP A 21 -12.13 -11.74 -5.10
CA ASP A 21 -10.94 -12.01 -4.31
C ASP A 21 -11.36 -12.45 -2.89
N PRO A 22 -10.83 -13.57 -2.36
CA PRO A 22 -11.20 -14.07 -1.04
C PRO A 22 -10.85 -13.09 0.10
N PHE A 23 -9.96 -12.13 -0.13
CA PHE A 23 -9.58 -11.11 0.85
C PHE A 23 -10.27 -9.77 0.62
N ASN A 24 -11.20 -9.66 -0.35
CA ASN A 24 -11.91 -8.44 -0.65
C ASN A 24 -12.60 -7.85 0.59
N GLU A 25 -13.35 -8.66 1.33
CA GLU A 25 -14.06 -8.22 2.54
C GLU A 25 -13.10 -7.75 3.64
N ALA A 26 -11.99 -8.47 3.83
CA ALA A 26 -10.98 -8.12 4.83
C ALA A 26 -10.32 -6.78 4.49
N VAL A 27 -9.93 -6.56 3.22
CA VAL A 27 -9.35 -5.28 2.77
C VAL A 27 -10.40 -4.15 2.82
N ALA A 28 -11.65 -4.43 2.46
CA ALA A 28 -12.75 -3.48 2.57
C ALA A 28 -13.02 -3.08 4.02
N ALA A 29 -12.84 -3.97 5.00
CA ALA A 29 -12.98 -3.63 6.42
C ALA A 29 -11.98 -2.54 6.85
N PHE A 30 -10.73 -2.58 6.38
CA PHE A 30 -9.77 -1.49 6.62
C PHE A 30 -10.22 -0.17 5.99
N TYR A 31 -10.84 -0.21 4.81
CA TYR A 31 -11.45 0.98 4.19
C TYR A 31 -12.60 1.54 5.02
N VAL A 32 -13.49 0.69 5.52
CA VAL A 32 -14.59 1.09 6.40
C VAL A 32 -14.05 1.68 7.71
N GLN A 33 -13.04 1.08 8.32
CA GLN A 33 -12.40 1.62 9.54
C GLN A 33 -11.80 3.01 9.31
N ALA A 34 -11.16 3.22 8.16
CA ALA A 34 -10.63 4.52 7.78
C ALA A 34 -11.75 5.55 7.56
N SER A 35 -12.88 5.14 6.98
CA SER A 35 -14.06 6.01 6.86
C SER A 35 -14.65 6.42 8.21
N GLY A 36 -14.51 5.57 9.23
CA GLY A 36 -14.91 5.85 10.62
C GLY A 36 -13.89 6.66 11.41
N GLY A 37 -12.78 7.10 10.80
CA GLY A 37 -11.72 7.87 11.45
C GLY A 37 -10.82 7.05 12.39
N LEU A 38 -10.89 5.72 12.33
CA LEU A 38 -10.05 4.83 13.15
C LEU A 38 -8.63 4.64 12.58
N GLY A 39 -8.42 5.03 11.33
CA GLY A 39 -7.13 4.94 10.65
C GLY A 39 -7.05 5.77 9.38
N SER A 40 -5.85 5.82 8.81
CA SER A 40 -5.58 6.49 7.52
C SER A 40 -5.03 5.48 6.53
N LEU A 41 -5.63 5.42 5.34
CA LEU A 41 -5.16 4.56 4.25
C LEU A 41 -4.35 5.36 3.25
N TYR A 42 -3.23 4.80 2.85
CA TYR A 42 -2.33 5.34 1.85
C TYR A 42 -2.16 4.33 0.72
N ALA A 43 -2.20 4.80 -0.52
CA ALA A 43 -1.99 3.96 -1.69
C ALA A 43 -0.90 4.59 -2.57
N PRO A 44 0.31 4.02 -2.61
CA PRO A 44 1.41 4.55 -3.39
C PRO A 44 1.13 4.45 -4.88
N VAL A 45 1.25 5.58 -5.61
CA VAL A 45 0.84 5.64 -7.04
C VAL A 45 1.55 4.61 -7.91
N LEU A 46 2.86 4.41 -7.72
CA LEU A 46 3.63 3.40 -8.45
C LEU A 46 3.10 1.96 -8.24
N SER A 47 2.72 1.62 -7.00
CA SER A 47 2.11 0.32 -6.70
C SER A 47 0.73 0.20 -7.38
N LEU A 48 -0.06 1.27 -7.36
CA LEU A 48 -1.34 1.29 -8.07
C LEU A 48 -1.17 1.19 -9.59
N THR A 49 -0.14 1.81 -10.17
CA THR A 49 0.19 1.68 -11.59
C THR A 49 0.57 0.25 -11.95
N ALA A 50 1.31 -0.45 -11.08
CA ALA A 50 1.59 -1.87 -11.26
C ALA A 50 0.32 -2.72 -11.25
N GLY A 51 -0.57 -2.48 -10.26
CA GLY A 51 -1.85 -3.18 -10.20
C GLY A 51 -2.74 -2.89 -11.41
N ASP A 52 -2.81 -1.64 -11.86
CA ASP A 52 -3.61 -1.23 -13.02
C ASP A 52 -3.09 -1.79 -14.34
N ALA A 53 -1.78 -1.99 -14.47
CA ALA A 53 -1.17 -2.65 -15.62
C ALA A 53 -1.61 -4.13 -15.74
N GLU A 54 -1.85 -4.81 -14.62
CA GLU A 54 -2.38 -6.18 -14.59
C GLU A 54 -3.92 -6.22 -14.66
N ARG A 55 -4.58 -5.23 -14.05
CA ARG A 55 -6.05 -5.12 -13.94
C ARG A 55 -6.51 -3.72 -14.38
N PRO A 56 -6.75 -3.51 -15.69
CA PRO A 56 -7.11 -2.21 -16.22
C PRO A 56 -8.34 -1.61 -15.53
N GLY A 57 -8.20 -0.39 -15.00
CA GLY A 57 -9.28 0.34 -14.32
C GLY A 57 -9.19 0.35 -12.80
N LEU A 58 -8.27 -0.41 -12.21
CA LEU A 58 -7.97 -0.41 -10.77
C LEU A 58 -7.59 0.98 -10.27
N LEU A 59 -6.67 1.68 -10.94
CA LEU A 59 -6.21 3.00 -10.50
C LEU A 59 -7.38 4.00 -10.54
N SER A 60 -8.20 3.93 -11.59
CA SER A 60 -9.39 4.78 -11.73
C SER A 60 -10.44 4.46 -10.66
N TYR A 61 -10.56 3.20 -10.26
CA TYR A 61 -11.42 2.78 -9.15
C TYR A 61 -10.92 3.35 -7.82
N ILE A 62 -9.65 3.13 -7.46
CA ILE A 62 -9.05 3.61 -6.21
C ILE A 62 -9.12 5.13 -6.11
N LYS A 63 -8.85 5.86 -7.21
CA LYS A 63 -8.93 7.33 -7.26
C LYS A 63 -10.32 7.89 -6.90
N ARG A 64 -11.40 7.12 -7.09
CA ARG A 64 -12.76 7.53 -6.71
C ARG A 64 -13.06 7.33 -5.22
N LEU A 65 -12.27 6.53 -4.51
CA LEU A 65 -12.45 6.26 -3.09
C LEU A 65 -11.99 7.46 -2.25
N ARG A 66 -12.85 7.91 -1.33
CA ARG A 66 -12.62 9.15 -0.57
C ARG A 66 -11.70 8.98 0.62
N PHE A 67 -11.62 7.77 1.18
CA PHE A 67 -10.91 7.48 2.42
C PHE A 67 -9.52 6.84 2.18
N ILE A 68 -9.03 6.88 0.94
CA ILE A 68 -7.68 6.45 0.57
C ILE A 68 -6.91 7.65 0.04
N ARG A 69 -5.78 7.96 0.66
CA ARG A 69 -4.87 8.99 0.17
C ARG A 69 -3.89 8.35 -0.82
N ILE A 70 -3.96 8.77 -2.08
CA ILE A 70 -2.94 8.38 -3.06
C ILE A 70 -1.63 9.12 -2.73
N GLU A 71 -0.55 8.38 -2.56
CA GLU A 71 0.78 8.91 -2.27
C GLU A 71 1.54 9.14 -3.57
N ALA A 72 2.02 10.38 -3.75
CA ALA A 72 2.74 10.79 -4.94
C ALA A 72 4.16 10.19 -4.95
N PHE A 73 4.65 9.88 -6.15
CA PHE A 73 6.01 9.41 -6.34
C PHE A 73 6.90 10.59 -6.74
N ASP A 74 7.52 11.23 -5.76
CA ASP A 74 8.44 12.35 -5.95
C ASP A 74 9.90 11.91 -6.15
N THR A 75 10.81 12.87 -6.29
CA THR A 75 12.23 12.59 -6.52
C THR A 75 12.90 11.88 -5.34
N ASP A 76 12.51 12.18 -4.10
CA ASP A 76 13.07 11.53 -2.91
C ASP A 76 12.61 10.06 -2.83
N ALA A 77 11.35 9.81 -3.19
CA ALA A 77 10.82 8.46 -3.37
C ALA A 77 11.55 7.72 -4.49
N ALA A 78 11.88 8.39 -5.60
CA ALA A 78 12.61 7.81 -6.72
C ALA A 78 14.05 7.43 -6.37
N VAL A 79 14.79 8.27 -5.63
CA VAL A 79 16.14 7.95 -5.14
C VAL A 79 16.08 6.69 -4.26
N SER A 80 15.16 6.65 -3.30
CA SER A 80 14.99 5.50 -2.39
C SER A 80 14.58 4.23 -3.15
N ALA A 81 13.69 4.36 -4.13
CA ALA A 81 13.24 3.24 -4.96
C ALA A 81 14.37 2.67 -5.80
N THR A 82 15.25 3.53 -6.34
CA THR A 82 16.38 3.11 -7.17
C THR A 82 17.34 2.20 -6.39
N GLU A 83 17.59 2.48 -5.12
CA GLU A 83 18.39 1.59 -4.26
C GLU A 83 17.73 0.23 -4.09
N LEU A 84 16.43 0.21 -3.75
CA LEU A 84 15.67 -1.03 -3.58
C LEU A 84 15.62 -1.88 -4.86
N LEU A 85 15.46 -1.23 -6.02
CA LEU A 85 15.49 -1.90 -7.32
C LEU A 85 16.84 -2.57 -7.58
N ARG A 86 17.97 -1.94 -7.22
CA ARG A 86 19.31 -2.55 -7.35
C ARG A 86 19.48 -3.77 -6.44
N PHE A 87 18.80 -3.82 -5.31
CA PHE A 87 18.74 -4.99 -4.42
C PHE A 87 17.72 -6.05 -4.87
N GLY A 88 17.13 -5.91 -6.06
CA GLY A 88 16.26 -6.91 -6.67
C GLY A 88 14.80 -6.85 -6.20
N HIS A 89 14.39 -5.80 -5.48
CA HIS A 89 12.98 -5.62 -5.15
C HIS A 89 12.16 -5.25 -6.39
N SER A 90 10.91 -5.71 -6.44
CA SER A 90 9.99 -5.39 -7.55
C SER A 90 9.62 -3.91 -7.54
N TRP A 91 9.54 -3.30 -8.72
CA TRP A 91 9.05 -1.94 -8.91
C TRP A 91 7.62 -1.73 -8.38
N ALA A 92 6.82 -2.80 -8.34
CA ALA A 92 5.46 -2.79 -7.77
C ALA A 92 5.44 -2.69 -6.22
N ALA A 93 6.59 -2.90 -5.57
CA ALA A 93 6.75 -2.95 -4.13
C ALA A 93 7.61 -1.80 -3.57
N VAL A 94 8.55 -1.26 -4.34
CA VAL A 94 9.53 -0.25 -3.84
C VAL A 94 8.88 1.01 -3.28
N HIS A 95 7.80 1.49 -3.90
CA HIS A 95 7.10 2.67 -3.40
C HIS A 95 6.32 2.37 -2.12
N ALA A 96 5.71 1.18 -2.03
CA ALA A 96 5.06 0.72 -0.80
C ALA A 96 6.06 0.53 0.35
N ILE A 97 7.26 0.03 0.07
CA ILE A 97 8.35 -0.07 1.06
C ILE A 97 8.73 1.32 1.56
N ARG A 98 9.00 2.26 0.64
CA ARG A 98 9.39 3.63 0.99
C ARG A 98 8.32 4.36 1.79
N ALA A 99 7.06 4.19 1.41
CA ALA A 99 5.92 4.75 2.12
C ALA A 99 5.83 4.16 3.54
N SER A 100 6.02 2.85 3.70
CA SER A 100 5.84 2.18 4.98
C SER A 100 6.98 2.39 5.98
N ARG A 101 8.18 2.75 5.51
CA ARG A 101 9.33 3.03 6.37
C ARG A 101 9.12 4.28 7.25
N PRO A 102 9.72 4.32 8.45
CA PRO A 102 9.77 5.50 9.28
C PRO A 102 10.25 6.75 8.53
N SER A 103 9.60 7.89 8.78
CA SER A 103 9.94 9.18 8.19
C SER A 103 9.64 10.31 9.18
N ALA A 104 10.09 11.53 8.90
CA ALA A 104 9.77 12.69 9.75
C ALA A 104 8.26 12.90 9.95
N ALA A 105 7.45 12.63 8.91
CA ALA A 105 5.99 12.71 8.99
C ALA A 105 5.36 11.51 9.72
N HIS A 106 6.00 10.34 9.69
CA HIS A 106 5.55 9.11 10.34
C HIS A 106 6.70 8.45 11.09
N PRO A 107 7.06 8.92 12.30
CA PRO A 107 8.25 8.45 13.02
C PRO A 107 8.18 6.97 13.39
N ALA A 108 6.98 6.43 13.58
CA ALA A 108 6.75 5.01 13.86
C ALA A 108 6.71 4.14 12.59
N GLY A 109 6.80 4.74 11.40
CA GLY A 109 6.48 4.07 10.14
C GLY A 109 4.96 3.87 9.96
N ARG A 110 4.61 3.10 8.93
CA ARG A 110 3.23 2.75 8.60
C ARG A 110 3.14 1.25 8.36
N PHE A 111 2.00 0.66 8.68
CA PHE A 111 1.76 -0.76 8.41
C PHE A 111 1.57 -0.96 6.92
N LEU A 112 2.21 -1.98 6.35
CA LEU A 112 2.05 -2.36 4.96
C LEU A 112 1.05 -3.53 4.88
N LEU A 113 -0.10 -3.28 4.28
CA LEU A 113 -1.06 -4.33 3.97
C LEU A 113 -0.69 -4.99 2.64
N THR A 114 -0.52 -6.31 2.63
CA THR A 114 -0.17 -7.08 1.43
C THR A 114 -0.69 -8.52 1.52
N LEU A 115 -1.05 -9.09 0.38
CA LEU A 115 -1.32 -10.53 0.25
C LEU A 115 -0.03 -11.36 0.11
N THR A 116 1.12 -10.72 -0.07
CA THR A 116 2.41 -11.39 -0.27
C THR A 116 3.46 -10.97 0.76
N PRO A 117 3.28 -11.25 2.07
CA PRO A 117 4.19 -10.74 3.10
C PRO A 117 5.66 -11.11 2.90
N LYS A 118 5.92 -12.28 2.32
CA LYS A 118 7.28 -12.76 2.02
C LYS A 118 8.04 -11.85 1.05
N ALA A 119 7.36 -11.14 0.15
CA ALA A 119 7.98 -10.22 -0.81
C ALA A 119 8.63 -9.00 -0.13
N TYR A 120 8.24 -8.72 1.12
CA TYR A 120 8.71 -7.58 1.91
C TYR A 120 9.64 -8.01 3.06
N ALA A 121 10.01 -9.29 3.14
CA ALA A 121 10.94 -9.78 4.15
C ALA A 121 12.30 -9.06 4.05
N GLY A 122 12.89 -8.70 5.19
CA GLY A 122 14.18 -8.01 5.24
C GLY A 122 14.16 -6.52 4.84
N THR A 123 13.00 -5.95 4.50
CA THR A 123 12.91 -4.54 4.08
C THR A 123 12.73 -3.54 5.24
N GLY A 124 12.52 -4.04 6.47
CA GLY A 124 12.32 -3.25 7.68
C GLY A 124 10.93 -2.63 7.82
N VAL A 125 9.98 -3.03 6.98
CA VAL A 125 8.58 -2.55 7.07
C VAL A 125 7.73 -3.47 7.93
N GLN A 126 6.72 -2.91 8.58
CA GLN A 126 5.76 -3.68 9.39
C GLN A 126 4.67 -4.22 8.48
N VAL A 127 4.76 -5.50 8.13
CA VAL A 127 3.85 -6.14 7.17
C VAL A 127 2.65 -6.76 7.90
N VAL A 128 1.46 -6.58 7.34
CA VAL A 128 0.21 -7.18 7.83
C VAL A 128 -0.47 -7.88 6.66
N HIS A 129 -0.89 -9.12 6.87
CA HIS A 129 -1.77 -9.82 5.93
C HIS A 129 -3.24 -9.56 6.31
N PRO A 130 -4.15 -9.26 5.37
CA PRO A 130 -5.55 -8.93 5.69
C PRO A 130 -6.31 -10.02 6.45
N GLY A 131 -5.91 -11.28 6.32
CA GLY A 131 -6.52 -12.42 7.04
C GLY A 131 -5.93 -12.73 8.41
N GLN A 132 -5.05 -11.88 8.97
CA GLN A 132 -4.49 -12.06 10.31
C GLN A 132 -5.27 -11.33 11.40
#